data_AF-A0A7K3QKK8-F1
#
_entry.id   AF-A0A7K3QKK8-F1
#
_cell.length_a   1.000
_cell.length_b   1.000
_cell.length_c   1.000
_cell.angle_alpha   90.00
_cell.angle_beta   90.00
_cell.angle_gamma   90.00
#
_symmetry.space_group_name_H-M   'P 1'
#
loop_
_entity.id
_entity.type
_entity.pdbx_description
1 polymer ?
#
loop_
_entity_poly.entity_id
_entity_poly.type
_entity_poly.pdbx_seq_one_letter_code
_entity_poly.pdbx_strand_id
1 'polypeptide(L)'
;EWGARVVRVDAAEHDRLAAASQALTHAAVLGFGLALAGTGVSAADLRPVAPPPATTLLALLARVASGTPEVYWDVQHANAEAGAVRKALAEAVHRVADTVEHGTEADFAALLGELRAYLGDDLAHHRDTCARLFAQP
;
A
#
# COMPACT_ATOMS: atom_id res chain seq x y z
N GLU A 1 -26.79 5.96 -16.88
CA GLU A 1 -25.43 6.46 -16.61
C GLU A 1 -24.67 5.43 -15.80
N TRP A 2 -23.39 5.17 -16.08
CA TRP A 2 -22.61 4.10 -15.41
C TRP A 2 -21.90 4.57 -14.11
N GLY A 3 -22.17 5.79 -13.63
CA GLY A 3 -21.65 6.30 -12.35
C GLY A 3 -20.17 6.68 -12.32
N ALA A 4 -19.47 6.66 -13.46
CA ALA A 4 -18.05 7.00 -13.53
C ALA A 4 -17.81 8.52 -13.43
N ARG A 5 -16.81 8.92 -12.64
CA ARG A 5 -16.27 10.29 -12.62
C ARG A 5 -15.05 10.38 -13.54
N VAL A 6 -15.16 11.14 -14.63
CA VAL A 6 -14.05 11.33 -15.59
C VAL A 6 -13.10 12.41 -15.09
N VAL A 7 -11.81 12.10 -15.03
CA VAL A 7 -10.73 13.04 -14.73
C VAL A 7 -9.84 13.14 -15.97
N ARG A 8 -9.62 14.36 -16.48
CA ARG A 8 -8.77 14.60 -17.65
C ARG A 8 -7.37 14.96 -17.19
N VAL A 9 -6.39 14.21 -17.67
CA VAL A 9 -4.96 14.39 -17.41
C VAL A 9 -4.20 14.23 -18.74
N ASP A 10 -2.99 14.77 -18.82
CA ASP A 10 -2.09 14.43 -19.93
C ASP A 10 -1.44 13.05 -19.71
N ALA A 11 -0.71 12.56 -20.70
CA ALA A 11 -0.10 11.23 -20.65
C ALA A 11 0.98 11.10 -19.56
N ALA A 12 1.78 12.16 -19.32
CA ALA A 12 2.83 12.11 -18.32
C ALA A 12 2.25 12.12 -16.90
N GLU A 13 1.22 12.92 -16.68
CA GLU A 13 0.49 12.96 -15.41
C GLU A 13 -0.28 11.65 -15.18
N HIS A 14 -0.90 11.10 -16.22
CA HIS A 14 -1.50 9.76 -16.16
C HIS A 14 -0.50 8.72 -15.68
N ASP A 15 0.69 8.66 -16.28
CA ASP A 15 1.69 7.65 -15.95
C ASP A 15 2.23 7.83 -14.53
N ARG A 16 2.47 9.06 -14.07
CA ARG A 16 2.84 9.34 -12.67
C ARG A 16 1.77 8.86 -11.69
N LEU A 17 0.51 9.20 -11.95
CA LEU A 17 -0.61 8.81 -11.08
C LEU A 17 -0.84 7.30 -11.10
N ALA A 18 -0.72 6.65 -12.26
CA ALA A 18 -0.84 5.20 -12.38
C ALA A 18 0.31 4.47 -11.67
N ALA A 19 1.54 5.01 -11.72
CA ALA A 19 2.65 4.43 -10.98
C ALA A 19 2.41 4.48 -9.47
N ALA A 20 1.92 5.60 -8.94
CA ALA A 20 1.62 5.72 -7.51
C ALA A 20 0.40 4.88 -7.08
N SER A 21 -0.70 4.95 -7.83
CA SER A 21 -1.98 4.31 -7.45
C SER A 21 -2.06 2.82 -7.80
N GLN A 22 -1.25 2.35 -8.75
CA GLN A 22 -1.27 0.96 -9.20
C GLN A 22 0.06 0.27 -8.95
N ALA A 23 1.16 0.72 -9.56
CA ALA A 23 2.43 0.00 -9.46
C ALA A 23 2.93 -0.07 -8.00
N LEU A 24 3.02 1.08 -7.32
CA LEU A 24 3.43 1.18 -5.91
C LEU A 24 2.46 0.43 -5.00
N THR A 25 1.14 0.66 -5.14
CA THR A 25 0.13 0.02 -4.30
C THR A 25 0.17 -1.51 -4.41
N HIS A 26 0.20 -2.06 -5.63
CA HIS A 26 0.27 -3.50 -5.81
C HIS A 26 1.62 -4.06 -5.35
N ALA A 27 2.72 -3.33 -5.54
CA ALA A 27 4.03 -3.75 -5.04
C ALA A 27 4.05 -3.82 -3.51
N ALA A 28 3.39 -2.88 -2.80
CA ALA A 28 3.26 -2.91 -1.35
C ALA A 28 2.46 -4.13 -0.87
N VAL A 29 1.33 -4.44 -1.52
CA VAL A 29 0.51 -5.61 -1.18
C VAL A 29 1.26 -6.92 -1.43
N LEU A 30 1.92 -7.06 -2.58
CA LEU A 30 2.72 -8.24 -2.93
C LEU A 30 3.94 -8.39 -2.01
N GLY A 31 4.65 -7.29 -1.74
CA GLY A 31 5.79 -7.26 -0.83
C GLY A 31 5.40 -7.65 0.60
N PHE A 32 4.27 -7.15 1.10
CA PHE A 32 3.68 -7.58 2.37
C PHE A 32 3.43 -9.10 2.40
N GLY A 33 2.79 -9.64 1.35
CA GLY A 33 2.51 -11.07 1.27
C GLY A 33 3.77 -11.95 1.21
N LEU A 34 4.77 -11.54 0.44
CA LEU A 34 6.06 -12.23 0.34
C LEU A 34 6.83 -12.19 1.67
N ALA A 35 6.88 -11.03 2.33
CA ALA A 35 7.51 -10.89 3.63
C ALA A 35 6.81 -11.77 4.69
N LEU A 36 5.48 -11.76 4.71
CA LEU A 36 4.69 -12.58 5.62
C LEU A 36 4.94 -14.08 5.40
N ALA A 37 4.93 -14.54 4.16
CA ALA A 37 5.25 -15.94 3.82
C ALA A 37 6.66 -16.34 4.27
N GLY A 38 7.62 -15.41 4.20
CA GLY A 38 8.99 -15.60 4.67
C GLY A 38 9.14 -15.76 6.19
N THR A 39 8.16 -15.35 6.99
CA THR A 39 8.19 -15.51 8.46
C THR A 39 7.93 -16.94 8.93
N GLY A 40 7.36 -17.80 8.08
CA GLY A 40 6.92 -19.14 8.44
C GLY A 40 5.57 -19.21 9.17
N VAL A 41 4.94 -18.07 9.48
CA VAL A 41 3.59 -18.02 10.05
C VAL A 41 2.57 -18.41 8.98
N SER A 42 1.77 -19.44 9.25
CA SER A 42 0.75 -19.89 8.30
C SER A 42 -0.44 -18.92 8.26
N ALA A 43 -1.09 -18.81 7.10
CA ALA A 43 -2.31 -18.01 6.98
C ALA A 43 -3.44 -18.52 7.90
N ALA A 44 -3.45 -19.82 8.21
CA ALA A 44 -4.41 -20.43 9.13
C ALA A 44 -4.17 -19.98 10.58
N ASP A 45 -2.91 -19.88 11.01
CA ASP A 45 -2.55 -19.42 12.35
C ASP A 45 -2.74 -17.91 12.51
N LEU A 46 -2.50 -17.13 11.45
CA LEU A 46 -2.67 -15.69 11.46
C LEU A 46 -4.15 -15.28 11.50
N ARG A 47 -5.02 -15.98 10.76
CA ARG A 47 -6.45 -15.65 10.61
C ARG A 47 -7.19 -15.37 11.93
N PRO A 48 -7.10 -16.20 12.98
CA PRO A 48 -7.85 -15.96 14.22
C PRO A 48 -7.35 -14.77 15.05
N VAL A 49 -6.12 -14.30 14.81
CA VAL A 49 -5.47 -13.24 15.60
C VAL A 49 -5.26 -11.93 14.82
N ALA A 50 -5.54 -11.94 13.52
CA ALA A 50 -5.33 -10.79 12.65
C ALA A 50 -6.27 -9.63 13.02
N PRO A 51 -5.76 -8.46 13.46
CA PRO A 51 -6.59 -7.30 13.69
C PRO A 51 -7.16 -6.77 12.35
N PRO A 52 -8.19 -5.89 12.37
CA PRO A 52 -8.85 -5.41 11.16
C PRO A 52 -7.90 -4.85 10.06
N PRO A 53 -6.83 -4.10 10.38
CA PRO A 53 -5.86 -3.68 9.36
C PRO A 53 -5.14 -4.84 8.67
N ALA A 54 -4.70 -5.84 9.43
CA ALA A 54 -4.01 -7.01 8.89
C ALA A 54 -4.96 -7.84 8.03
N THR A 55 -6.20 -8.04 8.50
CA THR A 55 -7.25 -8.73 7.72
C THR A 55 -7.55 -8.02 6.41
N THR A 56 -7.55 -6.69 6.40
CA THR A 56 -7.75 -5.89 5.17
C THR A 56 -6.61 -6.07 4.18
N LEU A 57 -5.34 -6.03 4.64
CA LEU A 57 -4.19 -6.30 3.77
C LEU A 57 -4.17 -7.73 3.24
N LEU A 58 -4.55 -8.72 4.05
CA LEU A 58 -4.70 -10.12 3.61
C LEU A 58 -5.81 -10.27 2.56
N ALA A 59 -6.93 -9.57 2.70
CA ALA A 59 -8.00 -9.58 1.70
C ALA A 59 -7.55 -8.94 0.37
N LEU A 60 -6.83 -7.82 0.43
CA LEU A 60 -6.23 -7.20 -0.76
C LEU A 60 -5.19 -8.12 -1.41
N LEU A 61 -4.35 -8.77 -0.61
CA LEU A 61 -3.39 -9.76 -1.09
C LEU A 61 -4.10 -10.91 -1.81
N ALA A 62 -5.14 -11.49 -1.21
CA ALA A 62 -5.92 -12.55 -1.84
C ALA A 62 -6.54 -12.07 -3.17
N ARG A 63 -7.07 -10.84 -3.23
CA ARG A 63 -7.63 -10.25 -4.45
C ARG A 63 -6.62 -10.10 -5.57
N VAL A 64 -5.40 -9.65 -5.24
CA VAL A 64 -4.30 -9.44 -6.19
C VAL A 64 -3.71 -10.77 -6.65
N ALA A 65 -3.37 -11.65 -5.71
CA ALA A 65 -2.77 -12.95 -6.00
C ALA A 65 -3.69 -13.90 -6.77
N SER A 66 -5.01 -13.70 -6.68
CA SER A 66 -6.00 -14.48 -7.44
C SER A 66 -6.29 -13.93 -8.84
N GLY A 67 -5.67 -12.83 -9.25
CA GLY A 67 -5.89 -12.28 -10.58
C GLY A 67 -4.92 -12.79 -11.64
N THR A 68 -5.11 -12.34 -12.87
CA THR A 68 -4.33 -12.78 -14.03
C THR A 68 -2.88 -12.27 -13.96
N PRO A 69 -1.86 -13.16 -13.96
CA PRO A 69 -0.46 -12.77 -13.82
C PRO A 69 -0.02 -11.71 -14.84
N GLU A 70 -0.46 -11.83 -16.09
CA GLU A 70 -0.12 -10.92 -17.19
C GLU A 70 -0.58 -9.48 -16.88
N VAL A 71 -1.77 -9.32 -16.30
CA VAL A 71 -2.31 -8.00 -15.94
C VAL A 71 -1.47 -7.34 -14.86
N TYR A 72 -1.13 -8.07 -13.80
CA TYR A 72 -0.32 -7.53 -12.71
C TYR A 72 1.13 -7.34 -13.10
N TRP A 73 1.65 -8.16 -14.01
CA TRP A 73 2.94 -7.93 -14.64
C TRP A 73 2.94 -6.60 -15.41
N ASP A 74 1.95 -6.37 -16.28
CA ASP A 74 1.88 -5.14 -17.08
C ASP A 74 1.75 -3.90 -16.20
N VAL A 75 0.93 -3.96 -15.14
CA VAL A 75 0.82 -2.88 -14.14
C VAL A 75 2.17 -2.56 -13.51
N GLN A 76 3.03 -3.56 -13.30
CA GLN A 76 4.36 -3.38 -12.72
C GLN A 76 5.42 -3.00 -13.75
N HIS A 77 5.30 -3.46 -15.00
CA HIS A 77 6.38 -3.40 -15.96
C HIS A 77 6.22 -2.28 -17.00
N ALA A 78 4.99 -2.05 -17.48
CA ALA A 78 4.75 -1.22 -18.66
C ALA A 78 4.86 0.29 -18.40
N ASN A 79 4.65 0.73 -17.17
CA ASN A 79 4.73 2.14 -16.79
C ASN A 79 6.19 2.56 -16.54
N ALA A 80 6.64 3.61 -17.22
CA ALA A 80 8.03 4.10 -17.15
C ALA A 80 8.48 4.53 -15.74
N GLU A 81 7.55 5.01 -14.92
CA GLU A 81 7.79 5.46 -13.55
C GLU A 81 7.71 4.31 -12.51
N ALA A 82 7.24 3.12 -12.93
CA ALA A 82 6.99 2.00 -12.02
C ALA A 82 8.25 1.53 -11.27
N GLY A 83 9.42 1.57 -11.93
CA GLY A 83 10.69 1.21 -11.31
C GLY A 83 11.06 2.15 -10.17
N ALA A 84 10.87 3.46 -10.36
CA ALA A 84 11.21 4.48 -9.37
C ALA A 84 10.34 4.35 -8.11
N VAL A 85 9.02 4.18 -8.28
CA VAL A 85 8.10 4.07 -7.14
C VAL A 85 8.28 2.77 -6.36
N ARG A 86 8.64 1.64 -7.02
CA ARG A 86 9.00 0.40 -6.31
C ARG A 86 10.26 0.56 -5.46
N LYS A 87 11.28 1.24 -6.00
CA LYS A 87 12.51 1.52 -5.28
C LYS A 87 12.24 2.42 -4.06
N ALA A 88 11.46 3.48 -4.25
CA ALA A 88 11.07 4.39 -3.16
C ALA A 88 10.30 3.65 -2.05
N LEU A 89 9.41 2.72 -2.41
CA LEU A 89 8.70 1.88 -1.44
C LEU A 89 9.67 1.01 -0.62
N ALA A 90 10.63 0.34 -1.27
CA ALA A 90 11.62 -0.49 -0.57
C ALA A 90 12.48 0.34 0.39
N GLU A 91 12.94 1.52 -0.06
CA GLU A 91 13.69 2.46 0.78
C GLU A 91 12.87 2.97 1.97
N ALA A 92 11.58 3.27 1.77
CA ALA A 92 10.70 3.70 2.84
C ALA A 92 10.49 2.61 3.91
N VAL A 93 10.35 1.35 3.50
CA VAL A 93 10.24 0.22 4.45
C VAL A 93 11.53 0.06 5.25
N HIS A 94 12.70 0.13 4.61
CA HIS A 94 13.97 0.12 5.33
C HIS A 94 14.10 1.29 6.30
N ARG A 95 13.71 2.50 5.88
CA ARG A 95 13.74 3.68 6.75
C ARG A 95 12.90 3.49 8.02
N VAL A 96 11.74 2.84 7.91
CA VAL A 96 10.91 2.51 9.10
C VAL A 96 11.64 1.54 10.01
N ALA A 97 12.22 0.46 9.46
CA ALA A 97 12.98 -0.51 10.23
C ALA A 97 14.19 0.13 10.94
N ASP A 98 15.02 0.87 10.20
CA ASP A 98 16.20 1.55 10.73
C ASP A 98 15.84 2.53 11.86
N THR A 99 14.73 3.28 11.71
CA THR A 99 14.26 4.22 12.73
C THR A 99 13.82 3.51 14.00
N VAL A 100 13.18 2.35 13.89
CA VAL A 100 12.73 1.57 15.04
C VAL A 100 13.90 0.87 15.74
N GLU A 101 14.87 0.37 14.98
CA GLU A 101 16.02 -0.36 15.51
C GLU A 101 17.08 0.55 16.14
N HIS A 102 17.31 1.73 15.55
CA HIS A 102 18.45 2.59 15.90
C HIS A 102 18.06 4.01 16.34
N GLY A 103 16.82 4.41 16.12
CA GLY A 103 16.32 5.74 16.44
C GLY A 103 15.64 5.85 17.80
N THR A 104 14.91 6.95 17.97
CA THR A 104 14.14 7.26 19.17
C THR A 104 12.64 7.33 18.87
N GLU A 105 11.82 7.35 19.91
CA GLU A 105 10.38 7.63 19.77
C GLU A 105 10.12 8.97 19.08
N ALA A 106 10.98 9.98 19.30
CA ALA A 106 10.87 11.27 18.64
C ALA A 106 11.12 11.18 17.13
N ASP A 107 12.07 10.35 16.70
CA ASP A 107 12.35 10.09 15.28
C ASP A 107 11.16 9.37 14.62
N PHE A 108 10.58 8.38 15.31
CA PHE A 108 9.37 7.73 14.83
C PHE A 108 8.17 8.69 14.78
N ALA A 109 8.02 9.58 15.76
CA ALA A 109 6.99 10.62 15.75
C ALA A 109 7.19 11.61 14.58
N ALA A 110 8.44 11.89 14.18
CA ALA A 110 8.75 12.67 13.00
C ALA A 110 8.32 11.95 11.70
N LEU A 111 8.57 10.63 11.58
CA LEU A 111 8.03 9.83 10.46
C LEU A 111 6.51 9.93 10.36
N LEU A 112 5.80 9.79 11.47
CA LEU A 112 4.34 9.96 11.51
C LEU A 112 3.93 11.40 11.19
N GLY A 113 4.74 12.38 11.54
CA GLY A 113 4.58 13.79 11.16
C GLY A 113 4.61 13.98 9.64
N GLU A 114 5.60 13.39 8.96
CA GLU A 114 5.73 13.46 7.50
C GLU A 114 4.53 12.84 6.78
N LEU A 115 4.06 11.67 7.23
CA LEU A 115 2.88 11.02 6.65
C LEU A 115 1.60 11.83 6.85
N ARG A 116 1.43 12.46 8.02
CA ARG A 116 0.31 13.38 8.28
C ARG A 116 0.39 14.62 7.39
N ALA A 117 1.58 15.18 7.20
CA ALA A 117 1.78 16.32 6.32
C ALA A 117 1.48 15.97 4.85
N TYR A 118 1.89 14.78 4.40
CA TYR A 118 1.56 14.28 3.06
C TYR A 118 0.05 14.12 2.86
N LEU A 119 -0.66 13.54 3.84
CA LEU A 119 -2.11 13.36 3.77
C LEU A 119 -2.87 14.68 3.86
N GLY A 120 -2.31 15.71 4.52
CA GLY A 120 -2.90 17.03 4.62
C GLY A 120 -4.37 17.00 5.05
N ASP A 121 -5.22 17.69 4.29
CA ASP A 121 -6.66 17.77 4.55
C ASP A 121 -7.38 16.42 4.35
N ASP A 122 -6.82 15.50 3.56
CA ASP A 122 -7.38 14.17 3.32
C ASP A 122 -7.18 13.20 4.49
N LEU A 123 -6.35 13.55 5.49
CA LEU A 123 -6.10 12.70 6.65
C LEU A 123 -7.40 12.28 7.36
N ALA A 124 -8.30 13.24 7.59
CA ALA A 124 -9.58 12.97 8.24
C ALA A 124 -10.47 12.07 7.36
N HIS A 125 -10.52 12.35 6.06
CA HIS A 125 -11.29 11.57 5.11
C HIS A 125 -10.85 10.10 5.08
N HIS A 126 -9.54 9.84 5.02
CA HIS A 126 -8.99 8.49 4.99
C HIS A 126 -9.14 7.77 6.33
N ARG A 127 -8.95 8.46 7.47
CA ARG A 127 -9.20 7.89 8.80
C ARG A 127 -10.65 7.44 8.94
N ASP A 128 -11.60 8.28 8.56
CA ASP A 128 -13.03 7.98 8.69
C ASP A 128 -13.44 6.86 7.73
N THR A 129 -12.83 6.81 6.55
CA THR A 129 -12.99 5.70 5.61
C THR A 129 -12.49 4.38 6.18
N CYS A 130 -11.31 4.39 6.81
CA CYS A 130 -10.74 3.23 7.49
C CYS A 130 -11.64 2.75 8.63
N ALA A 131 -12.15 3.67 9.45
CA ALA A 131 -13.11 3.35 10.51
C ALA A 131 -14.38 2.68 9.97
N ARG A 132 -14.91 3.14 8.83
CA ARG A 132 -16.06 2.50 8.18
C ARG A 132 -15.73 1.11 7.63
N LEU A 133 -14.55 0.93 7.03
CA LEU A 133 -14.09 -0.38 6.55
C LEU A 133 -14.00 -1.40 7.69
N PHE A 134 -13.53 -0.99 8.86
CA PHE A 134 -13.38 -1.88 10.02
C PHE A 134 -14.64 -2.04 10.88
N ALA A 135 -15.64 -1.17 10.68
CA ALA A 135 -16.93 -1.29 11.33
C ALA A 135 -17.89 -2.26 10.63
N GLN A 136 -17.55 -2.73 9.43
CA GLN A 136 -18.33 -3.76 8.73
C GLN A 136 -18.06 -5.14 9.34
N PRO A 137 -19.11 -5.91 9.69
CA PRO A 137 -18.99 -7.22 10.33
C PRO A 137 -18.38 -8.30 9.42
#